data_AF-A0A6M7WNR8-F1
#
_entry.id   AF-A0A6M7WNR8-F1
#
_cell.length_a   1.000
_cell.length_b   1.000
_cell.length_c   1.000
_cell.angle_alpha   90.00
_cell.angle_beta   90.00
_cell.angle_gamma   90.00
#
_symmetry.space_group_name_H-M   'P 1'
#
loop_
_entity.id
_entity.type
_entity.pdbx_description
1 polymer ?
#
loop_
_entity_poly.entity_id
_entity_poly.type
_entity_poly.pdbx_seq_one_letter_code
_entity_poly.pdbx_strand_id
1 'polypeptide(L)'
;MRIFFGALLASGVFSAPAFGADIEGPMKQFGLMGAWSSNCGRDISQPKMDRVTFAGPSGGEMTATILDKNSGVLVTTVDQVTESALVASDEIGIGLHPVTVTRSDGKAASQHEYDNMHLVFQKVGARIEVVRVQFEGLPEIQRSAFFEKCPN
;
A
#
# COMPACT_ATOMS: atom_id res chain seq x y z
N MET A 1 32.35 44.74 25.57
CA MET A 1 30.94 44.37 25.36
C MET A 1 30.76 44.07 23.87
N ARG A 2 30.37 42.83 23.53
CA ARG A 2 30.16 42.27 22.17
C ARG A 2 31.49 42.10 21.37
N ILE A 3 31.78 41.04 20.61
CA ILE A 3 30.99 40.40 19.54
C ILE A 3 31.44 38.91 19.36
N PHE A 4 30.45 38.02 19.45
CA PHE A 4 30.12 36.82 18.67
C PHE A 4 31.19 35.88 18.07
N PHE A 5 31.11 34.61 18.52
CA PHE A 5 31.51 33.40 17.80
C PHE A 5 30.71 33.25 16.51
N GLY A 6 31.39 33.17 15.37
CA GLY A 6 30.79 32.74 14.10
C GLY A 6 31.20 31.31 13.78
N ALA A 7 30.45 30.33 14.28
CA ALA A 7 30.57 28.95 13.82
C ALA A 7 29.90 28.85 12.43
N LEU A 8 30.72 28.70 11.38
CA LEU A 8 30.26 28.32 10.06
C LEU A 8 29.74 26.87 10.12
N LEU A 9 28.46 26.70 10.40
CA LEU A 9 27.76 25.46 10.12
C LEU A 9 27.64 25.37 8.60
N ALA A 10 28.54 24.60 7.98
CA ALA A 10 28.36 24.09 6.64
C ALA A 10 27.13 23.18 6.67
N SER A 11 25.96 23.78 6.40
CA SER A 11 24.73 23.06 6.11
C SER A 11 24.97 22.27 4.83
N GLY A 12 25.32 20.99 5.01
CA GLY A 12 25.24 20.00 3.97
C GLY A 12 23.82 19.98 3.46
N VAL A 13 23.61 20.59 2.30
CA VAL A 13 22.39 20.42 1.53
C VAL A 13 22.44 18.98 1.06
N PHE A 14 21.89 18.05 1.84
CA PHE A 14 21.51 16.75 1.33
C PHE A 14 20.39 17.04 0.34
N SER A 15 20.78 17.27 -0.92
CA SER A 15 19.88 17.20 -2.05
C SER A 15 19.27 15.81 -2.03
N ALA A 16 18.08 15.69 -1.45
CA ALA A 16 17.25 14.53 -1.66
C ALA A 16 17.08 14.42 -3.17
N PRO A 17 17.50 13.31 -3.79
CA PRO A 17 17.28 13.14 -5.21
C PRO A 17 15.77 13.14 -5.41
N ALA A 18 15.30 14.10 -6.22
CA ALA A 18 13.98 14.03 -6.83
C ALA A 18 14.03 12.90 -7.87
N PHE A 19 14.09 11.65 -7.39
CA PHE A 19 13.72 10.51 -8.20
C PHE A 19 12.22 10.67 -8.43
N GLY A 20 11.79 10.69 -9.69
CA GLY A 20 10.52 10.03 -10.00
C GLY A 20 10.71 8.61 -9.51
N ALA A 21 10.25 8.32 -8.30
CA ALA A 21 10.59 7.09 -7.60
C ALA A 21 10.14 5.93 -8.47
N ASP A 22 11.04 5.01 -8.78
CA ASP A 22 10.69 3.77 -9.48
C ASP A 22 9.79 2.95 -8.54
N ILE A 23 8.47 3.15 -8.65
CA ILE A 23 7.46 2.44 -7.85
C ILE A 23 7.31 1.01 -8.37
N GLU A 24 7.48 0.79 -9.67
CA GLU A 24 7.19 -0.50 -10.29
C GLU A 24 8.32 -1.52 -10.03
N GLY A 25 9.58 -1.09 -10.06
CA GLY A 25 10.76 -1.93 -9.89
C GLY A 25 10.73 -2.79 -8.61
N PRO A 26 10.60 -2.19 -7.41
CA PRO A 26 10.54 -2.94 -6.15
C PRO A 26 9.36 -3.91 -6.10
N MET A 27 8.18 -3.51 -6.61
CA MET A 27 6.99 -4.37 -6.62
C MET A 27 7.16 -5.58 -7.55
N LYS A 28 7.77 -5.38 -8.73
CA LYS A 28 8.14 -6.46 -9.65
C LYS A 28 9.19 -7.39 -9.05
N GLN A 29 10.23 -6.83 -8.42
CA GLN A 29 11.28 -7.61 -7.77
C GLN A 29 10.73 -8.45 -6.60
N PHE A 30 9.81 -7.88 -5.83
CA PHE A 30 9.09 -8.62 -4.79
C PHE A 30 8.10 -9.63 -5.38
N GLY A 31 7.66 -9.45 -6.63
CA GLY A 31 6.68 -10.32 -7.27
C GLY A 31 5.23 -10.00 -6.91
N LEU A 32 4.99 -8.82 -6.35
CA LEU A 32 3.71 -8.34 -5.82
C LEU A 32 2.65 -8.07 -6.91
N MET A 33 3.08 -7.95 -8.17
CA MET A 33 2.17 -7.71 -9.30
C MET A 33 1.14 -8.82 -9.48
N GLY A 34 -0.12 -8.44 -9.70
CA GLY A 34 -1.25 -9.34 -9.91
C GLY A 34 -2.23 -9.37 -8.73
N ALA A 35 -3.14 -10.36 -8.75
CA ALA A 35 -4.18 -10.52 -7.74
C ALA A 35 -3.74 -11.46 -6.61
N TRP A 36 -4.06 -11.07 -5.38
CA TRP A 36 -3.78 -11.80 -4.16
C TRP A 36 -5.04 -11.91 -3.32
N SER A 37 -5.35 -13.10 -2.83
CA SER A 37 -6.54 -13.35 -2.00
C SER A 37 -6.24 -14.40 -0.95
N SER A 38 -6.90 -14.32 0.20
CA SER A 38 -6.91 -15.42 1.18
C SER A 38 -7.62 -16.68 0.67
N ASN A 39 -8.37 -16.58 -0.44
CA ASN A 39 -9.02 -17.70 -1.10
C ASN A 39 -9.24 -17.43 -2.60
N CYS A 40 -8.35 -17.91 -3.48
CA CYS A 40 -8.49 -17.66 -4.91
C CYS A 40 -9.62 -18.44 -5.62
N GLY A 41 -10.28 -19.38 -4.93
CA GLY A 41 -11.34 -20.23 -5.52
C GLY A 41 -12.78 -19.74 -5.29
N ARG A 42 -12.98 -18.68 -4.51
CA ARG A 42 -14.33 -18.11 -4.29
C ARG A 42 -14.62 -16.97 -5.27
N ASP A 43 -15.88 -16.85 -5.64
CA ASP A 43 -16.40 -15.72 -6.41
C ASP A 43 -16.19 -14.41 -5.62
N ILE A 44 -15.74 -13.36 -6.33
CA ILE A 44 -15.54 -11.99 -5.84
C ILE A 44 -16.83 -11.41 -5.24
N SER A 45 -17.98 -11.92 -5.65
CA SER A 45 -19.29 -11.57 -5.08
C SER A 45 -19.48 -12.05 -3.63
N GLN A 46 -18.63 -12.95 -3.11
CA GLN A 46 -18.83 -13.56 -1.80
C GLN A 46 -18.27 -12.77 -0.60
N PRO A 47 -18.94 -12.85 0.57
CA PRO A 47 -18.88 -11.82 1.61
C PRO A 47 -17.64 -11.73 2.51
N LYS A 48 -16.55 -12.43 2.23
CA LYS A 48 -15.49 -12.68 3.23
C LYS A 48 -14.06 -12.53 2.70
N MET A 49 -13.88 -12.06 1.47
CA MET A 49 -12.55 -12.08 0.86
C MET A 49 -11.91 -10.71 0.88
N ASP A 50 -10.88 -10.60 1.69
CA ASP A 50 -9.83 -9.62 1.47
C ASP A 50 -9.10 -10.02 0.19
N ARG A 51 -9.20 -9.17 -0.83
CA ARG A 51 -8.43 -9.30 -2.06
C ARG A 51 -7.70 -8.00 -2.32
N VAL A 52 -6.44 -8.09 -2.68
CA VAL A 52 -5.67 -6.96 -3.18
C VAL A 52 -5.15 -7.28 -4.57
N THR A 53 -5.27 -6.35 -5.50
CA THR A 53 -4.74 -6.49 -6.86
C THR A 53 -3.83 -5.32 -7.16
N PHE A 54 -2.56 -5.61 -7.48
CA PHE A 54 -1.58 -4.60 -7.88
C PHE A 54 -1.38 -4.65 -9.39
N ALA A 55 -1.58 -3.52 -10.05
CA ALA A 55 -1.45 -3.41 -11.50
C ALA A 55 -0.83 -2.07 -11.91
N GLY A 56 -0.04 -2.09 -12.98
CA GLY A 56 0.42 -0.88 -13.66
C GLY A 56 -0.25 -0.81 -15.03
N PRO A 57 -0.98 0.26 -15.37
CA PRO A 57 -1.44 0.46 -16.74
C PRO A 57 -0.25 0.77 -17.66
N SER A 58 -0.37 0.45 -18.94
CA SER A 58 0.62 0.83 -19.95
C SER A 58 0.67 2.36 -20.08
N GLY A 59 1.60 2.99 -19.37
CA GLY A 59 1.82 4.44 -19.41
C GLY A 59 1.07 5.27 -18.37
N GLY A 60 0.67 4.67 -17.24
CA GLY A 60 0.05 5.42 -16.13
C GLY A 60 0.54 4.97 -14.75
N GLU A 61 -0.03 5.57 -13.71
CA GLU A 61 0.33 5.34 -12.32
C GLU A 61 -0.03 3.93 -11.84
N MET A 62 0.81 3.37 -10.99
CA MET A 62 0.56 2.08 -10.35
C MET A 62 -0.66 2.16 -9.44
N THR A 63 -1.51 1.13 -9.46
CA THR A 63 -2.70 1.06 -8.62
C THR A 63 -2.73 -0.20 -7.76
N ALA A 64 -3.38 -0.06 -6.60
CA ALA A 64 -3.82 -1.17 -5.79
C ALA A 64 -5.34 -1.13 -5.70
N THR A 65 -6.00 -2.24 -5.99
CA THR A 65 -7.44 -2.38 -5.79
C THR A 65 -7.68 -3.34 -4.63
N ILE A 66 -8.19 -2.81 -3.53
CA ILE A 66 -8.51 -3.55 -2.30
C ILE A 66 -10.02 -3.79 -2.26
N LEU A 67 -10.40 -5.05 -2.05
CA LEU A 67 -11.77 -5.44 -1.78
C LEU A 67 -11.83 -5.96 -0.35
N ASP A 68 -12.66 -5.33 0.47
CA ASP A 68 -12.96 -5.73 1.85
C ASP A 68 -14.48 -5.81 2.03
N LYS A 69 -14.94 -6.71 2.89
CA LYS A 69 -16.35 -6.79 3.29
C LYS A 69 -16.52 -6.49 4.77
N ASN A 70 -16.85 -5.25 5.06
CA ASN A 70 -17.22 -4.84 6.41
C ASN A 70 -18.73 -5.03 6.64
N SER A 71 -19.10 -5.85 7.65
CA SER A 71 -20.48 -6.01 8.13
C SER A 71 -21.51 -6.40 7.06
N GLY A 72 -21.09 -7.15 6.03
CA GLY A 72 -21.97 -7.56 4.95
C GLY A 72 -22.10 -6.57 3.78
N VAL A 73 -21.34 -5.46 3.80
CA VAL A 73 -21.20 -4.52 2.69
C VAL A 73 -19.85 -4.71 2.02
N LEU A 74 -19.82 -4.88 0.69
CA LEU A 74 -18.57 -4.93 -0.05
C LEU A 74 -18.09 -3.49 -0.28
N VAL A 75 -16.84 -3.23 0.11
CA VAL A 75 -16.12 -1.99 -0.10
C VAL A 75 -14.99 -2.27 -1.07
N THR A 76 -14.98 -1.54 -2.18
CA THR A 76 -13.90 -1.58 -3.16
C THR A 76 -13.17 -0.25 -3.11
N THR A 77 -11.90 -0.29 -2.73
CA THR A 77 -11.00 0.86 -2.75
C THR A 77 -10.04 0.71 -3.92
N VAL A 78 -9.93 1.77 -4.72
CA VAL A 78 -8.89 1.92 -5.73
C VAL A 78 -7.92 2.97 -5.23
N ASP A 79 -6.69 2.56 -4.99
CA ASP A 79 -5.58 3.37 -4.52
C ASP A 79 -4.58 3.59 -5.65
N GLN A 80 -3.99 4.79 -5.69
CA GLN A 80 -2.72 5.03 -6.36
C GLN A 80 -1.61 4.55 -5.43
N VAL A 81 -0.65 3.78 -5.96
CA VAL A 81 0.58 3.49 -5.24
C VAL A 81 1.46 4.72 -5.32
N THR A 82 1.82 5.28 -4.17
CA THR A 82 2.61 6.52 -4.07
C THR A 82 4.08 6.26 -3.77
N GLU A 83 4.39 5.11 -3.17
CA GLU A 83 5.75 4.67 -2.88
C GLU A 83 5.82 3.14 -2.86
N SER A 84 6.99 2.61 -3.21
CA SER A 84 7.32 1.22 -2.94
C SER A 84 8.81 1.10 -2.61
N ALA A 85 9.14 0.30 -1.61
CA ALA A 85 10.53 0.07 -1.21
C ALA A 85 10.69 -1.29 -0.53
N LEU A 86 11.75 -2.03 -0.87
CA LEU A 86 12.14 -3.21 -0.10
C LEU A 86 12.66 -2.75 1.26
N VAL A 87 12.02 -3.22 2.33
CA VAL A 87 12.39 -2.88 3.72
C VAL A 87 13.37 -3.94 4.27
N ALA A 88 13.23 -5.18 3.80
CA ALA A 88 14.13 -6.29 4.06
C ALA A 88 14.17 -7.23 2.84
N SER A 89 14.94 -8.32 2.90
CA SER A 89 15.00 -9.31 1.82
C SER A 89 13.66 -9.97 1.50
N ASP A 90 12.79 -10.06 2.49
CA ASP A 90 11.48 -10.70 2.46
C ASP A 90 10.34 -9.73 2.79
N GLU A 91 10.62 -8.42 2.96
CA GLU A 91 9.61 -7.40 3.23
C GLU A 91 9.61 -6.26 2.21
N ILE A 92 8.42 -5.77 1.84
CA ILE A 92 8.21 -4.58 1.01
C ILE A 92 7.22 -3.64 1.69
N GLY A 93 7.56 -2.36 1.75
CA GLY A 93 6.68 -1.26 2.13
C GLY A 93 6.01 -0.66 0.89
N ILE A 94 4.71 -0.38 1.00
CA ILE A 94 3.87 0.18 -0.06
C ILE A 94 3.03 1.31 0.54
N GLY A 95 3.18 2.52 0.03
CA GLY A 95 2.28 3.62 0.36
C GLY A 95 1.19 3.73 -0.70
N LEU A 96 -0.01 4.05 -0.22
CA LEU A 96 -1.24 4.06 -0.99
C LEU A 96 -1.99 5.36 -0.72
N HIS A 97 -2.46 5.98 -1.79
CA HIS A 97 -3.37 7.11 -1.77
C HIS A 97 -4.71 6.71 -2.38
N PRO A 98 -5.81 6.70 -1.61
CA PRO A 98 -7.12 6.32 -2.12
C PRO A 98 -7.66 7.33 -3.14
N VAL A 99 -8.02 6.83 -4.32
CA VAL A 99 -8.55 7.64 -5.43
C VAL A 99 -10.06 7.50 -5.55
N THR A 100 -10.60 6.30 -5.33
CA THR A 100 -12.04 6.05 -5.48
C THR A 100 -12.46 4.91 -4.58
N VAL A 101 -13.57 5.11 -3.86
CA VAL A 101 -14.16 4.05 -3.04
C VAL A 101 -15.63 3.88 -3.34
N THR A 102 -16.00 2.61 -3.54
CA THR A 102 -17.35 2.19 -3.90
C THR A 102 -17.87 1.23 -2.86
N ARG A 103 -19.12 1.43 -2.43
CA ARG A 103 -19.81 0.54 -1.49
C ARG A 103 -20.98 -0.12 -2.18
N SER A 104 -21.14 -1.43 -1.97
CA SER A 104 -22.24 -2.19 -2.56
C SER A 104 -23.63 -1.80 -2.02
N ASP A 105 -23.68 -1.12 -0.87
CA ASP A 105 -24.92 -0.61 -0.27
C ASP A 105 -25.36 0.75 -0.86
N GLY A 106 -24.58 1.30 -1.80
CA GLY A 106 -24.86 2.58 -2.46
C GLY A 106 -24.72 3.81 -1.56
N LYS A 107 -24.25 3.64 -0.32
CA LYS A 107 -24.02 4.77 0.59
C LYS A 107 -22.76 5.52 0.19
N ALA A 108 -22.77 6.84 0.39
CA ALA A 108 -21.56 7.64 0.29
C ALA A 108 -20.54 7.10 1.28
N ALA A 109 -19.35 6.86 0.78
CA ALA A 109 -18.24 6.34 1.55
C ALA A 109 -17.63 7.53 2.34
N SER A 110 -17.38 7.38 3.65
CA SER A 110 -17.10 8.52 4.52
C SER A 110 -15.65 8.99 4.39
N GLN A 111 -15.40 10.30 4.47
CA GLN A 111 -14.11 10.91 4.15
C GLN A 111 -12.94 10.48 5.07
N HIS A 112 -13.24 9.95 6.27
CA HIS A 112 -12.26 9.38 7.21
C HIS A 112 -11.87 7.93 6.87
N GLU A 113 -12.50 7.32 5.87
CA GLU A 113 -12.15 5.99 5.35
C GLU A 113 -11.03 6.08 4.27
N TYR A 114 -10.45 7.27 4.01
CA TYR A 114 -9.53 7.58 2.89
C TYR A 114 -8.25 8.32 3.27
N ASP A 115 -7.76 8.13 4.50
CA ASP A 115 -6.43 8.60 4.86
C ASP A 115 -5.36 7.80 4.07
N ASN A 116 -4.24 8.44 3.73
CA ASN A 116 -3.12 7.73 3.11
C ASN A 116 -2.74 6.54 3.99
N MET A 117 -2.42 5.41 3.37
CA MET A 117 -2.06 4.21 4.11
C MET A 117 -0.71 3.67 3.68
N HIS A 118 0.04 3.15 4.63
CA HIS A 118 1.27 2.43 4.39
C HIS A 118 1.11 0.97 4.84
N LEU A 119 1.41 0.05 3.94
CA LEU A 119 1.35 -1.39 4.14
C LEU A 119 2.74 -1.98 4.08
N VAL A 120 3.04 -2.90 4.99
CA VAL A 120 4.20 -3.79 4.83
C VAL A 120 3.73 -5.21 4.59
N PHE A 121 4.21 -5.77 3.48
CA PHE A 121 4.03 -7.18 3.14
C PHE A 121 5.31 -7.96 3.41
N GLN A 122 5.17 -9.14 4.01
CA GLN A 122 6.24 -10.12 4.16
C GLN A 122 5.99 -11.34 3.27
N LYS A 123 7.03 -11.90 2.65
CA LYS A 123 6.97 -13.20 1.96
C LYS A 123 6.99 -14.35 2.96
N VAL A 124 6.01 -15.24 2.84
CA VAL A 124 5.94 -16.48 3.63
C VAL A 124 5.76 -17.66 2.68
N GLY A 125 6.87 -18.22 2.21
CA GLY A 125 6.87 -19.25 1.16
C GLY A 125 6.33 -18.71 -0.15
N ALA A 126 5.22 -19.28 -0.64
CA ALA A 126 4.52 -18.82 -1.86
C ALA A 126 3.42 -17.78 -1.58
N ARG A 127 3.25 -17.37 -0.32
CA ARG A 127 2.22 -16.44 0.15
C ARG A 127 2.83 -15.08 0.48
N ILE A 128 1.97 -14.08 0.59
CA ILE A 128 2.31 -12.81 1.25
C ILE A 128 1.48 -12.66 2.53
N GLU A 129 2.07 -12.01 3.52
CA GLU A 129 1.41 -11.64 4.77
C GLU A 129 1.46 -10.12 4.93
N VAL A 130 0.33 -9.49 5.24
CA VAL A 130 0.33 -8.09 5.70
C VAL A 130 0.73 -8.08 7.17
N VAL A 131 1.94 -7.61 7.46
CA VAL A 131 2.53 -7.61 8.81
C VAL A 131 2.38 -6.28 9.54
N ARG A 132 2.30 -5.16 8.79
CA ARG A 132 2.14 -3.81 9.35
C ARG A 132 1.19 -2.98 8.49
N VAL A 133 0.34 -2.21 9.16
CA VAL A 133 -0.59 -1.25 8.54
C VAL A 133 -0.51 0.05 9.32
N GLN A 134 -0.34 1.16 8.62
CA GLN A 134 -0.39 2.50 9.19
C GLN A 134 -1.32 3.36 8.35
N PHE A 135 -2.27 4.02 9.01
CA PHE A 135 -3.09 5.07 8.39
C PHE A 135 -2.52 6.44 8.77
N GLU A 136 -2.68 7.43 7.90
CA GLU A 136 -2.22 8.79 8.15
C GLU A 136 -2.81 9.33 9.46
N GLY A 137 -1.96 9.94 10.29
CA GLY A 137 -2.37 10.46 11.59
C GLY A 137 -2.65 9.41 12.68
N LEU A 138 -2.52 8.12 12.39
CA LEU A 138 -2.74 7.02 13.33
C LEU A 138 -1.45 6.22 13.60
N PRO A 139 -1.36 5.56 14.78
CA PRO A 139 -0.23 4.70 15.08
C PRO A 139 -0.20 3.47 14.16
N GLU A 140 0.99 2.95 13.90
CA GLU A 140 1.17 1.68 13.20
C GLU A 140 0.56 0.51 13.99
N ILE A 141 -0.07 -0.41 13.29
CA ILE A 141 -0.73 -1.59 13.84
C ILE A 141 -0.10 -2.84 13.23
N GLN A 142 0.27 -3.81 14.07
CA GLN A 142 0.65 -5.15 13.60
C GLN A 142 -0.58 -5.93 13.15
N ARG A 143 -0.46 -6.60 12.01
CA ARG A 143 -1.50 -7.42 11.41
C ARG A 143 -0.91 -8.77 11.02
N SER A 144 -1.80 -9.74 10.78
CA SER A 144 -1.45 -11.04 10.22
C SER A 144 -2.59 -11.47 9.32
N ALA A 145 -2.50 -11.09 8.04
CA ALA A 145 -3.45 -11.44 7.01
C ALA A 145 -2.70 -12.06 5.83
N PHE A 146 -3.02 -13.31 5.52
CA PHE A 146 -2.32 -14.09 4.50
C PHE A 146 -3.07 -14.10 3.18
N PHE A 147 -2.32 -13.95 2.10
CA PHE A 147 -2.83 -13.98 0.75
C PHE A 147 -1.98 -14.91 -0.12
N GLU A 148 -2.67 -15.67 -0.97
CA GLU A 148 -2.09 -16.48 -2.03
C GLU A 148 -2.22 -15.74 -3.35
N LYS A 149 -1.25 -15.94 -4.24
CA LYS A 149 -1.30 -15.39 -5.59
C LYS A 149 -2.37 -16.11 -6.38
N CYS A 150 -3.36 -15.38 -6.89
CA CYS A 150 -4.40 -15.97 -7.71
C CYS A 150 -3.91 -16.16 -9.15
N PRO A 151 -4.28 -17.27 -9.80
CA PRO A 151 -4.04 -17.42 -11.23
C PRO A 151 -4.76 -16.31 -12.00
N ASN A 152 -4.09 -15.81 -13.04
CA ASN A 152 -4.65 -14.81 -13.94
C ASN A 152 -5.83 -15.36 -14.75
#